data_AF-A0A151S6W0-F1
#
_entry.id   AF-A0A151S6W0-F1
#
_cell.length_a   1.000
_cell.length_b   1.000
_cell.length_c   1.000
_cell.angle_alpha   90.00
_cell.angle_beta   90.00
_cell.angle_gamma   90.00
#
_symmetry.space_group_name_H-M   'P 1'
#
loop_
_entity.id
_entity.type
_entity.pdbx_description
1 polymer ?
#
loop_
_entity_poly.entity_id
_entity_poly.type
_entity_poly.pdbx_seq_one_letter_code
_entity_poly.pdbx_strand_id
1 'polypeptide(L)'
;VCCCILLSALSNDLFNVYCSYNESNDIWESLILKYIVEDMVRQQFIIGNYHLWTMIEYKDIKVQINEYHKLFNDLKAKNITLPDEFVYELLIKKLLESWANYKRQLKHKHK
;
A
#
# COMPACT_ATOMS: atom_id res chain seq x y z
N VAL A 1 -25.92 22.71 17.30
CA VAL A 1 -24.95 23.56 16.56
C VAL A 1 -23.84 22.72 15.93
N CYS A 2 -23.21 21.78 16.64
CA CYS A 2 -22.15 20.93 16.07
C CYS A 2 -22.59 20.01 14.91
N CYS A 3 -23.76 19.36 14.97
CA CYS A 3 -24.22 18.46 13.90
C CYS A 3 -24.39 19.18 12.56
N CYS A 4 -25.01 20.37 12.56
CA CYS A 4 -25.22 21.14 11.33
C CYS A 4 -23.90 21.55 10.68
N ILE A 5 -22.90 21.94 11.49
CA ILE A 5 -21.57 22.32 11.00
C ILE A 5 -20.87 21.10 10.39
N LEU A 6 -20.87 19.96 11.09
CA LEU A 6 -20.28 18.73 10.61
C LEU A 6 -20.90 18.29 9.27
N LEU A 7 -22.24 18.26 9.20
CA LEU A 7 -22.97 17.90 7.99
C LEU A 7 -22.69 18.87 6.84
N SER A 8 -22.56 20.17 7.11
CA SER A 8 -22.26 21.17 6.08
C SER A 8 -20.86 21.03 5.47
N ALA A 9 -19.93 20.37 6.18
CA ALA A 9 -18.58 20.10 5.68
C ALA A 9 -18.49 18.80 4.86
N LEU A 10 -19.54 17.98 4.84
CA LEU A 10 -19.56 16.72 4.09
C LEU A 10 -19.83 16.96 2.60
N SER A 11 -19.30 16.06 1.76
CA SER A 11 -19.75 15.97 0.37
C SER A 11 -21.22 15.55 0.32
N ASN A 12 -21.91 15.82 -0.79
CA ASN A 12 -23.33 15.45 -0.95
C ASN A 12 -23.58 13.96 -0.70
N ASP A 13 -22.67 13.08 -1.14
CA ASP A 13 -22.79 11.63 -0.93
C ASP A 13 -22.74 11.26 0.55
N LEU A 14 -21.81 11.85 1.31
CA LEU A 14 -21.69 11.62 2.75
C LEU A 14 -22.84 12.28 3.51
N PHE A 15 -23.24 13.49 3.12
CA PHE A 15 -24.39 14.18 3.71
C PHE A 15 -25.65 13.32 3.62
N ASN A 16 -25.94 12.75 2.46
CA ASN A 16 -27.13 11.91 2.26
C ASN A 16 -27.14 10.66 3.17
N VAL A 17 -25.96 10.14 3.53
CA VAL A 17 -25.84 9.01 4.45
C VAL A 17 -26.04 9.45 5.90
N TYR A 18 -25.45 10.59 6.28
CA TYR A 18 -25.35 11.00 7.68
C TYR A 18 -26.38 12.04 8.13
N CYS A 19 -27.17 12.63 7.24
CA CYS A 19 -28.13 13.69 7.57
C CYS A 19 -29.27 13.22 8.50
N SER A 20 -29.50 11.91 8.61
CA SER A 20 -30.49 11.31 9.51
C SER A 20 -29.98 11.09 10.94
N TYR A 21 -28.68 11.29 11.18
CA TYR A 21 -28.09 11.10 12.50
C TYR A 21 -28.36 12.33 13.39
N ASN A 22 -28.77 12.06 14.63
CA ASN A 22 -29.12 13.12 15.58
C ASN A 22 -27.90 13.61 16.39
N GLU A 23 -26.91 12.75 16.60
CA GLU A 23 -25.73 13.04 17.42
C GLU A 23 -24.49 13.25 16.54
N SER A 24 -23.77 14.35 16.76
CA SER A 24 -22.53 14.62 16.03
C SER A 24 -21.44 13.61 16.35
N ASN A 25 -21.47 13.01 17.54
CA ASN A 25 -20.51 11.99 17.94
C ASN A 25 -20.65 10.74 17.06
N ASP A 26 -21.87 10.26 16.85
CA ASP A 26 -22.15 9.08 16.02
C ASP A 26 -21.70 9.28 14.57
N ILE A 27 -21.91 10.47 14.00
CA ILE A 27 -21.44 10.80 12.65
C ILE A 27 -19.91 10.77 12.62
N TRP A 28 -19.27 11.40 13.61
CA TRP A 28 -17.81 11.48 13.70
C TRP A 28 -17.16 10.10 13.84
N GLU A 29 -17.64 9.27 14.76
CA GLU A 29 -17.13 7.91 14.97
C GLU A 29 -17.35 7.03 13.74
N SER A 30 -18.51 7.12 13.09
CA SER A 30 -18.79 6.37 11.87
C SER A 30 -17.85 6.77 10.73
N LEU A 31 -17.58 8.07 10.54
CA LEU A 31 -16.63 8.55 9.54
C LEU A 31 -15.21 8.07 9.83
N ILE A 32 -14.77 8.12 11.08
CA ILE A 32 -13.47 7.58 11.49
C ILE A 32 -13.36 6.10 11.12
N LEU A 33 -14.34 5.29 11.50
CA LEU A 33 -14.33 3.86 11.21
C LEU A 33 -14.31 3.58 9.70
N LYS A 34 -15.14 4.29 8.93
CA LYS A 34 -15.18 4.19 7.46
C LYS A 34 -13.81 4.44 6.85
N TYR A 35 -13.16 5.56 7.22
CA TYR A 35 -11.87 5.93 6.65
C TYR A 35 -10.72 5.06 7.15
N ILE A 36 -10.76 4.55 8.39
CA ILE A 36 -9.81 3.55 8.88
C ILE A 36 -9.91 2.27 8.03
N VAL A 37 -11.13 1.74 7.83
CA VAL A 37 -11.32 0.52 7.03
C VAL A 37 -10.89 0.75 5.59
N GLU A 38 -11.27 1.86 4.98
CA GLU A 38 -10.83 2.20 3.62
C GLU A 38 -9.31 2.32 3.51
N ASP A 39 -8.63 2.94 4.48
CA ASP A 39 -7.18 3.03 4.46
C ASP A 39 -6.52 1.67 4.66
N MET A 40 -7.04 0.83 5.58
CA MET A 40 -6.57 -0.55 5.76
C MET A 40 -6.66 -1.36 4.46
N VAL A 41 -7.78 -1.28 3.75
CA VAL A 41 -7.96 -1.96 2.46
C VAL A 41 -6.96 -1.46 1.41
N ARG A 42 -6.72 -0.14 1.35
CA ARG A 42 -5.72 0.45 0.44
C ARG A 42 -4.30 -0.03 0.78
N GLN A 43 -3.95 -0.08 2.07
CA GLN A 43 -2.67 -0.58 2.53
C GLN A 43 -2.48 -2.06 2.16
N GLN A 44 -3.50 -2.90 2.40
CA GLN A 44 -3.47 -4.32 2.01
C GLN A 44 -3.27 -4.50 0.50
N PHE A 45 -3.94 -3.69 -0.32
CA PHE A 45 -3.78 -3.72 -1.77
C PHE A 45 -2.35 -3.38 -2.21
N ILE A 46 -1.75 -2.33 -1.63
CA ILE A 46 -0.37 -1.92 -1.93
C ILE A 46 0.63 -3.01 -1.52
N ILE A 47 0.48 -3.55 -0.30
CA ILE A 47 1.31 -4.66 0.21
C ILE A 47 1.18 -5.88 -0.71
N GLY A 48 -0.05 -6.23 -1.10
CA GLY A 48 -0.34 -7.33 -2.02
C GLY A 48 0.35 -7.15 -3.37
N ASN A 49 0.25 -5.97 -3.98
CA ASN A 49 0.90 -5.68 -5.27
C ASN A 49 2.43 -5.80 -5.18
N TYR A 50 3.04 -5.23 -4.13
CA TYR A 50 4.48 -5.35 -3.92
C TYR A 50 4.90 -6.81 -3.71
N HIS A 51 4.14 -7.57 -2.91
CA HIS A 51 4.40 -8.97 -2.63
C HIS A 51 4.27 -9.86 -3.88
N LEU A 52 3.24 -9.64 -4.70
CA LEU A 52 2.93 -10.46 -5.87
C LEU A 52 3.75 -10.11 -7.11
N TRP A 53 4.38 -8.94 -7.17
CA TRP A 53 5.20 -8.56 -8.33
C TRP A 53 6.37 -9.52 -8.54
N THR A 54 6.62 -9.97 -9.77
CA THR A 54 7.76 -10.85 -10.09
C THR A 54 8.42 -10.37 -11.37
N MET A 55 9.71 -10.66 -11.54
CA MET A 55 10.35 -10.41 -12.82
C MET A 55 9.81 -11.34 -13.92
N ILE A 56 9.83 -10.85 -15.15
CA ILE A 56 9.37 -11.53 -16.36
C ILE A 56 10.55 -11.59 -17.34
N GLU A 57 10.87 -12.80 -17.83
CA GLU A 57 12.09 -13.07 -18.63
C GLU A 57 12.17 -12.20 -19.90
N TYR A 58 11.05 -12.03 -20.59
CA TYR A 58 10.98 -11.34 -21.89
C TYR A 58 10.70 -9.83 -21.76
N LYS A 59 10.74 -9.27 -20.54
CA LYS A 59 10.48 -7.85 -20.30
C LYS A 59 11.79 -7.10 -20.08
N ASP A 60 11.90 -5.88 -20.61
CA ASP A 60 13.10 -5.06 -20.42
C ASP A 60 13.43 -4.83 -18.94
N ILE A 61 14.68 -5.06 -18.55
CA ILE A 61 15.11 -5.02 -17.15
C ILE A 61 14.98 -3.61 -16.55
N LYS A 62 15.16 -2.53 -17.33
CA LYS A 62 15.02 -1.16 -16.83
C LYS A 62 13.56 -0.85 -16.52
N VAL A 63 12.64 -1.30 -17.37
CA VAL A 63 11.19 -1.18 -17.12
C VAL A 63 10.83 -1.90 -15.82
N GLN A 64 11.32 -3.13 -15.64
CA GLN A 64 11.05 -3.92 -14.44
C GLN A 64 11.60 -3.28 -13.16
N ILE A 65 12.82 -2.72 -13.20
CA ILE A 65 13.41 -1.98 -12.06
C ILE A 65 12.55 -0.76 -11.72
N ASN A 66 12.08 -0.02 -12.73
CA ASN A 66 11.23 1.15 -12.50
C ASN A 66 9.88 0.77 -11.86
N GLU A 67 9.27 -0.33 -12.29
CA GLU A 67 8.05 -0.85 -11.67
C GLU A 67 8.25 -1.24 -10.22
N TYR A 68 9.35 -1.94 -9.91
CA TYR A 68 9.69 -2.30 -8.55
C TYR A 68 9.88 -1.06 -7.66
N HIS A 69 10.62 -0.06 -8.15
CA HIS A 69 10.77 1.22 -7.43
C HIS A 69 9.45 1.94 -7.20
N LYS A 70 8.54 1.90 -8.17
CA LYS A 70 7.20 2.49 -7.99
C LYS A 70 6.44 1.80 -6.86
N LEU A 71 6.40 0.46 -6.85
CA LEU A 71 5.74 -0.31 -5.79
C LEU A 71 6.37 -0.03 -4.41
N PHE A 72 7.69 0.09 -4.35
CA PHE A 72 8.39 0.44 -3.12
C PHE A 72 8.09 1.87 -2.64
N ASN A 73 7.94 2.81 -3.57
CA ASN A 73 7.53 4.18 -3.25
C ASN A 73 6.07 4.25 -2.80
N ASP A 74 5.18 3.42 -3.35
CA ASP A 74 3.79 3.33 -2.91
C ASP A 74 3.69 2.85 -1.45
N LEU A 75 4.55 1.90 -1.03
CA LEU A 75 4.68 1.50 0.38
C LEU A 75 5.11 2.68 1.27
N LYS A 76 6.16 3.40 0.85
CA LYS A 76 6.66 4.58 1.58
C LYS A 76 5.60 5.68 1.70
N ALA A 77 4.84 5.94 0.64
CA ALA A 77 3.76 6.93 0.65
C ALA A 77 2.65 6.59 1.66
N LYS A 78 2.50 5.31 2.02
CA LYS A 78 1.60 4.83 3.08
C LYS A 78 2.27 4.65 4.44
N ASN A 79 3.49 5.14 4.61
CA ASN A 79 4.31 4.95 5.82
C ASN A 79 4.50 3.46 6.18
N ILE A 80 4.41 2.56 5.19
CA ILE A 80 4.70 1.15 5.38
C ILE A 80 6.21 0.98 5.21
N THR A 81 6.91 0.80 6.33
CA THR A 81 8.35 0.57 6.36
C THR A 81 8.63 -0.93 6.39
N LEU A 82 9.59 -1.36 5.57
CA LEU A 82 10.08 -2.73 5.56
C LEU A 82 11.56 -2.73 5.96
N PRO A 83 12.02 -3.69 6.78
CA PRO A 83 13.45 -3.83 7.05
C PRO A 83 14.25 -4.04 5.76
N ASP A 84 15.42 -3.42 5.65
CA ASP A 84 16.26 -3.53 4.46
C ASP A 84 16.61 -4.99 4.12
N GLU A 85 16.87 -5.81 5.15
CA GLU A 85 17.13 -7.24 4.99
C GLU A 85 15.95 -7.98 4.35
N PHE A 86 14.72 -7.63 4.73
CA PHE A 86 13.51 -8.20 4.13
C PHE A 86 13.38 -7.80 2.66
N VAL A 87 13.61 -6.52 2.34
CA VAL A 87 13.58 -6.01 0.97
C VAL A 87 14.64 -6.70 0.11
N TYR A 88 15.85 -6.85 0.63
CA TYR A 88 16.97 -7.53 -0.03
C TYR A 88 16.66 -8.99 -0.33
N GLU A 89 16.23 -9.76 0.68
CA GLU A 89 15.87 -11.16 0.50
C GLU A 89 14.75 -11.35 -0.52
N LEU A 90 13.73 -10.49 -0.46
CA LEU A 90 12.58 -10.56 -1.34
C LEU A 90 12.99 -10.25 -2.79
N LEU A 91 13.85 -9.25 -3.00
CA LEU A 91 14.37 -8.91 -4.32
C LEU A 91 15.18 -10.08 -4.92
N ILE A 92 16.04 -10.73 -4.15
CA ILE A 92 16.79 -11.92 -4.60
C ILE A 92 15.85 -13.04 -5.03
N LYS A 93 14.77 -13.28 -4.27
CA LYS A 93 13.77 -14.29 -4.60
C LYS A 93 13.05 -13.96 -5.92
N LYS A 94 12.81 -12.67 -6.20
CA LYS A 94 12.12 -12.18 -7.40
C LYS A 94 12.97 -12.11 -8.68
N LEU A 95 14.29 -12.20 -8.57
CA LEU A 95 15.18 -12.29 -9.74
C LEU A 95 14.82 -13.52 -10.61
N LEU A 96 15.13 -13.45 -11.90
CA LEU A 96 14.86 -14.54 -12.86
C LEU A 96 15.73 -15.78 -12.59
N GLU A 97 15.32 -16.94 -13.12
CA GLU A 97 16.11 -18.18 -13.03
C GLU A 97 17.40 -18.11 -13.84
N SER A 98 17.40 -17.38 -14.96
CA SER A 98 18.60 -17.07 -15.74
C SER A 98 19.69 -16.38 -14.92
N TRP A 99 19.34 -15.81 -13.75
CA TRP A 99 20.26 -15.16 -12.81
C TRP A 99 20.66 -16.08 -11.63
N ALA A 100 20.46 -17.39 -11.71
CA ALA A 100 20.72 -18.33 -10.62
C ALA A 100 22.14 -18.25 -10.05
N ASN A 101 23.17 -18.11 -10.91
CA ASN A 101 24.55 -17.96 -10.46
C ASN A 101 24.76 -16.65 -9.68
N TYR A 102 24.15 -15.56 -10.12
CA TYR A 102 24.20 -14.27 -9.44
C TYR A 102 23.47 -14.32 -8.09
N LYS A 103 22.28 -14.95 -8.03
CA LYS A 103 21.54 -15.20 -6.78
C LYS A 103 22.42 -15.91 -5.74
N ARG A 104 23.19 -16.93 -6.15
CA ARG A 104 24.10 -17.66 -5.24
C ARG A 104 25.20 -16.73 -4.71
N GLN A 105 25.84 -15.95 -5.58
CA GLN A 105 26.87 -15.00 -5.17
C GLN A 105 26.35 -13.96 -4.18
N LEU A 106 25.15 -13.42 -4.40
CA LEU A 106 24.55 -12.44 -3.49
C LEU A 106 24.33 -13.02 -2.08
N LYS A 107 23.78 -14.24 -1.98
CA LYS A 107 23.57 -14.91 -0.69
C LYS A 107 24.86 -15.15 0.09
N HIS A 108 25.98 -15.36 -0.59
CA HIS A 108 27.27 -15.57 0.06
C HIS A 108 27.98 -14.28 0.46
N LYS A 109 27.66 -13.14 -0.18
CA LYS A 109 28.25 -11.83 0.12
C LYS A 109 27.59 -11.10 1.29
N HIS A 110 26.39 -11.51 1.68
CA HIS A 110 25.62 -10.87 2.74
C HIS A 110 25.76 -11.56 4.12
N LYS A 111 26.77 -12.43 4.26
CA LYS A 111 27.12 -13.16 5.48
C LYS A 111 28.45 -12.64 6.02
#